data_AF-A0A2D5XRW3-F1
#
_entry.id   AF-A0A2D5XRW3-F1
#
_cell.length_a   1.000
_cell.length_b   1.000
_cell.length_c   1.000
_cell.angle_alpha   90.00
_cell.angle_beta   90.00
_cell.angle_gamma   90.00
#
_symmetry.space_group_name_H-M   'P 1'
#
loop_
_entity.id
_entity.type
_entity.pdbx_description
1 polymer ?
#
loop_
_entity_poly.entity_id
_entity_poly.type
_entity_poly.pdbx_seq_one_letter_code
_entity_poly.pdbx_strand_id
1 'polypeptide(L)' 'MALLSLWQPVLNAQEGIAPAPDRAEEAEPSVSQTARVAWYTSWDQAQKDAARLNLPILIQSAAPQCRAVPGMW' A
#
# COMPACT_ATOMS: atom_id res chain seq x y z
N MET A 1 -27.16 -25.15 21.54
CA MET A 1 -27.39 -23.85 20.86
C MET A 1 -26.84 -22.76 21.76
N ALA A 2 -25.57 -22.41 21.57
CA ALA A 2 -24.89 -21.33 22.26
C ALA A 2 -24.23 -20.45 21.20
N LEU A 3 -24.93 -19.34 20.95
CA LEU A 3 -24.38 -17.98 20.77
C LEU A 3 -23.24 -17.82 19.75
N LEU A 4 -23.67 -17.47 18.54
CA LEU A 4 -23.04 -16.49 17.64
C LEU A 4 -22.21 -15.45 18.41
N SER A 5 -20.90 -15.57 18.40
CA SER A 5 -20.01 -14.57 19.01
C SER A 5 -18.62 -14.58 18.36
N LEU A 6 -18.54 -14.27 17.06
CA LEU A 6 -17.27 -13.97 16.39
C LEU A 6 -17.44 -12.85 15.34
N TRP A 7 -18.09 -11.76 15.76
CA TRP A 7 -17.96 -10.44 15.12
C TRP A 7 -17.27 -9.52 16.12
N GLN A 8 -15.97 -9.68 16.28
CA GLN A 8 -15.15 -8.67 16.94
C GLN A 8 -14.37 -7.92 15.85
N PRO A 9 -14.61 -6.61 15.68
CA PRO A 9 -13.72 -5.80 14.86
C PRO A 9 -12.36 -5.77 15.54
N VAL A 10 -11.31 -6.16 14.82
CA VAL A 10 -9.92 -5.85 15.19
C VAL A 10 -9.75 -4.33 15.06
N LEU A 11 -10.23 -3.61 16.07
CA LEU A 11 -9.97 -2.20 16.30
C LEU A 11 -9.43 -2.11 17.73
N ASN A 12 -8.11 -2.27 17.89
CA ASN A 12 -7.24 -1.69 18.92
C ASN A 12 -6.08 -2.63 19.26
N ALA A 13 -4.97 -2.40 18.57
CA ALA A 13 -3.63 -2.56 19.14
C ALA A 13 -2.76 -1.45 18.53
N GLN A 14 -2.99 -0.20 18.96
CA GLN A 14 -1.96 0.84 18.87
C GLN A 14 -1.07 0.65 20.11
N GLU A 15 -0.04 -0.19 19.96
CA GLU A 15 1.00 -0.34 20.96
C GLU A 15 1.99 0.84 20.86
N GLY A 16 1.96 1.68 21.90
CA GLY A 16 3.11 2.41 22.46
C GLY A 16 3.99 3.22 21.52
N ILE A 17 3.75 4.54 21.47
CA ILE A 17 4.79 5.50 21.08
C ILE A 17 5.78 5.63 22.24
N ALA A 18 6.94 4.98 22.13
CA ALA A 18 8.13 5.35 22.89
C ALA A 18 8.84 6.53 22.18
N PRO A 19 9.41 7.52 22.90
CA PRO A 19 10.22 8.55 22.26
C PRO A 19 11.51 7.93 21.71
N ALA A 20 11.78 8.11 20.43
CA ALA A 20 12.94 7.56 19.74
C ALA A 20 14.25 8.15 20.30
N PRO A 21 15.27 7.34 20.66
CA PRO A 21 16.60 7.84 21.00
C PRO A 21 17.30 8.39 19.74
N ASP A 22 18.02 9.48 19.93
CA ASP A 22 18.76 10.24 18.92
C ASP A 22 19.59 9.35 17.99
N ARG A 23 19.35 9.54 16.69
CA ARG A 23 20.23 9.19 15.56
C ARG A 23 20.68 7.73 15.53
N ALA A 24 19.73 6.86 15.17
CA ALA A 24 20.10 5.68 14.40
C ALA A 24 20.78 6.16 13.11
N GLU A 25 22.02 5.72 12.92
CA GLU A 25 22.75 5.78 11.65
C GLU A 25 21.76 5.50 10.51
N GLU A 26 21.59 6.47 9.61
CA GLU A 26 20.71 6.35 8.45
C GLU A 26 21.25 5.19 7.62
N ALA A 27 20.69 4.00 7.86
CA ALA A 27 20.90 2.87 7.01
C ALA A 27 20.33 3.29 5.65
N GLU A 28 21.23 3.70 4.75
CA GLU A 28 20.95 3.90 3.33
C GLU A 28 19.98 2.78 2.93
N PRO A 29 18.75 3.10 2.49
CA PRO A 29 17.77 2.08 2.21
C PRO A 29 18.39 1.18 1.16
N SER A 30 18.81 -0.02 1.58
CA SER A 30 19.23 -1.06 0.65
C SER A 30 18.06 -1.14 -0.30
N VAL A 31 18.27 -0.79 -1.57
CA VAL A 31 17.26 -0.90 -2.59
C VAL A 31 17.02 -2.40 -2.72
N SER A 32 16.17 -2.92 -1.82
CA SER A 32 15.41 -4.14 -2.03
C SER A 32 14.91 -4.02 -3.45
N GLN A 33 14.95 -5.11 -4.20
CA GLN A 33 14.41 -5.15 -5.55
C GLN A 33 12.88 -4.96 -5.45
N THR A 34 12.45 -3.75 -5.10
CA THR A 34 11.06 -3.35 -4.99
C THR A 34 10.53 -3.52 -6.39
N ALA A 35 9.54 -4.40 -6.54
CA ALA A 35 8.90 -4.66 -7.81
C ALA A 35 8.62 -3.30 -8.50
N ARG A 36 9.22 -3.09 -9.67
CA ARG A 36 9.08 -1.82 -10.39
C ARG A 36 7.65 -1.74 -10.89
N VAL A 37 6.88 -0.77 -10.40
CA VAL A 37 5.52 -0.50 -10.86
C VAL A 37 5.59 0.36 -12.12
N ALA A 38 4.95 -0.10 -13.19
CA ALA A 38 4.72 0.71 -14.39
C ALA A 38 3.38 1.44 -14.26
N TRP A 39 3.43 2.77 -14.20
CA TRP A 39 2.24 3.62 -14.16
C TRP A 39 1.85 4.03 -15.58
N TYR A 40 0.56 3.89 -15.90
CA TYR A 40 0.01 4.21 -17.22
C TYR A 40 -1.04 5.31 -17.10
N THR A 41 -0.99 6.27 -18.03
CA THR A 41 -2.05 7.28 -18.23
C THR A 41 -2.97 6.93 -19.40
N SER A 42 -2.65 5.87 -20.17
CA SER A 42 -3.44 5.37 -21.30
C SER A 42 -3.91 3.94 -21.05
N TRP A 43 -5.23 3.74 -21.13
CA TRP A 43 -5.85 2.43 -20.94
C TRP A 43 -5.46 1.43 -22.04
N ASP A 44 -5.36 1.88 -23.29
CA ASP A 44 -4.98 1.03 -24.43
C ASP A 44 -3.55 0.50 -24.28
N GLN A 45 -2.62 1.37 -23.86
CA GLN A 45 -1.23 0.96 -23.63
C GLN A 45 -1.11 -0.02 -22.46
N ALA A 46 -1.82 0.23 -21.36
CA ALA A 46 -1.84 -0.66 -20.20
C ALA A 46 -2.32 -2.07 -20.57
N GLN A 47 -3.39 -2.17 -21.36
CA GLN A 47 -3.92 -3.46 -21.83
C GLN A 47 -2.93 -4.21 -22.73
N LYS A 48 -2.29 -3.50 -23.68
CA LYS A 48 -1.29 -4.10 -24.57
C LYS A 48 -0.13 -4.71 -23.79
N ASP A 49 0.39 -3.98 -22.81
CA ASP A 49 1.50 -4.47 -21.99
C ASP A 49 1.09 -5.58 -21.03
N ALA A 50 -0.09 -5.47 -20.39
CA ALA A 50 -0.62 -6.52 -19.53
C ALA A 50 -0.80 -7.85 -20.28
N ALA A 51 -1.35 -7.79 -21.51
CA ALA A 51 -1.49 -8.96 -22.37
C ALA A 51 -0.13 -9.54 -22.79
N ARG A 52 0.82 -8.68 -23.21
CA ARG A 52 2.17 -9.10 -23.62
C ARG A 52 2.95 -9.77 -22.49
N LEU A 53 2.78 -9.28 -21.26
CA LEU A 53 3.51 -9.76 -20.08
C LEU A 53 2.76 -10.86 -19.31
N ASN A 54 1.50 -11.12 -19.66
CA ASN A 54 0.59 -12.00 -18.93
C ASN A 54 0.50 -11.63 -17.44
N LEU A 55 0.33 -10.33 -17.17
CA LEU A 55 0.20 -9.77 -15.81
C LEU A 55 -1.17 -9.12 -15.62
N PRO A 56 -1.76 -9.18 -14.41
CA PRO A 56 -3.00 -8.47 -14.11
C PRO A 56 -2.77 -6.96 -14.04
N ILE A 57 -3.84 -6.20 -14.30
CA ILE A 57 -3.84 -4.74 -14.15
C ILE A 57 -4.37 -4.36 -12.77
N LEU A 58 -3.63 -3.51 -12.05
CA LEU A 58 -4.10 -2.83 -10.84
C LEU A 58 -4.67 -1.47 -11.21
N ILE A 59 -5.95 -1.23 -10.89
CA ILE A 59 -6.58 0.09 -11.02
C ILE A 59 -6.41 0.84 -9.72
N GLN A 60 -5.74 1.99 -9.77
CA GLN A 60 -5.63 2.91 -8.65
C GLN A 60 -6.28 4.24 -9.02
N SER A 61 -7.15 4.73 -8.16
CA SER A 61 -7.74 6.06 -8.25
C SER A 61 -7.37 6.83 -7.01
N ALA A 62 -6.80 8.01 -7.20
CA ALA A 62 -6.47 8.95 -6.15
C ALA A 62 -7.15 10.29 -6.48
N ALA A 63 -7.68 10.95 -5.47
CA ALA A 63 -8.21 12.29 -5.59
C ALA A 63 -7.48 13.18 -4.57
N PRO A 64 -6.89 14.33 -4.96
CA PRO A 64 -6.04 15.13 -4.06
C PRO A 64 -6.75 15.60 -2.77
N GLN A 65 -8.08 15.71 -2.80
CA GLN A 65 -8.89 16.05 -1.63
C GLN A 65 -9.01 14.92 -0.59
N CYS A 66 -8.64 13.68 -0.92
CA CYS A 66 -8.75 12.51 -0.04
C CYS A 66 -7.53 12.40 0.89
N ARG A 67 -7.47 13.28 1.90
CA ARG A 67 -6.34 13.42 2.83
C ARG A 67 -6.16 12.27 3.82
N ALA A 68 -7.11 11.34 3.88
CA ALA A 68 -7.15 10.25 4.85
C ALA A 68 -6.36 9.00 4.38
N VAL A 69 -5.82 8.98 3.16
CA VAL A 69 -5.05 7.83 2.64
C VAL A 69 -3.59 8.25 2.40
N PRO A 70 -2.66 7.87 3.30
CA PRO A 70 -1.24 8.12 3.10
C PRO A 70 -0.73 7.46 1.81
N GLY A 71 0.10 8.17 1.05
CA GLY A 71 0.73 7.65 -0.17
C GLY A 71 -0.10 7.82 -1.45
N MET A 72 -1.32 8.36 -1.36
CA MET A 72 -2.13 8.78 -2.50
C MET A 72 -2.12 10.31 -2.58
N TRP A 73 -1.23 10.88 -3.40
CA TRP A 73 -1.13 12.33 -3.65
C TRP A 73 -1.08 12.61 -5.15
#